data_AF-X0YMM1-F1
#
_entry.id   AF-X0YMM1-F1
#
_cell.length_a   1.000
_cell.length_b   1.000
_cell.length_c   1.000
_cell.angle_alpha   90.00
_cell.angle_beta   90.00
_cell.angle_gamma   90.00
#
_symmetry.space_group_name_H-M   'P 1'
#
loop_
_entity.id
_entity.type
_entity.pdbx_description
1 polymer ?
#
loop_
_entity_poly.entity_id
_entity_poly.type
_entity_poly.pdbx_seq_one_letter_code
_entity_poly.pdbx_strand_id
1 'polypeptide(L)'
;MRPENLGRLRKLARGKMKQEYNKLVKECERLLARSPSTKEPSKYPKDIVRGSERWREIWWGNRTYTIRALNGAATLAFTRLLGGQEKYGLEAKRILLECAKWDPKGSTGYRYNDEAGMPYNYYFSRTYTFVNELLSGQEKRICREVMKVRGDEMYRYLCPRHLWRPYGSHANRAWHFLGEIGVAFLGEVEGAEDWVWFAMNVFYNTYPVWCDDDGGW
;
A
#
# COMPACT_ATOMS: atom_id res chain seq x y z
N MET A 1 -3.37 -6.32 -10.95
CA MET A 1 -3.79 -7.62 -11.51
C MET A 1 -5.11 -7.39 -12.21
N ARG A 2 -5.25 -7.75 -13.48
CA ARG A 2 -6.49 -7.52 -14.24
C ARG A 2 -7.43 -8.73 -14.16
N PRO A 3 -8.77 -8.57 -14.13
CA PRO A 3 -9.72 -9.66 -13.94
C PRO A 3 -9.54 -10.85 -14.89
N GLU A 4 -9.19 -10.60 -16.16
CA GLU A 4 -8.97 -11.62 -17.18
C GLU A 4 -7.80 -12.58 -16.85
N ASN A 5 -6.87 -12.16 -15.97
CA ASN A 5 -5.76 -13.00 -15.54
C ASN A 5 -6.14 -13.99 -14.43
N LEU A 6 -7.27 -13.80 -13.73
CA LEU A 6 -7.62 -14.62 -12.56
C LEU A 6 -7.78 -16.11 -12.91
N GLY A 7 -8.39 -16.44 -14.06
CA GLY A 7 -8.54 -17.84 -14.48
C GLY A 7 -7.19 -18.55 -14.62
N ARG A 8 -6.22 -17.89 -15.26
CA ARG A 8 -4.84 -18.39 -15.42
C ARG A 8 -4.14 -18.54 -14.07
N LEU A 9 -4.24 -17.54 -13.19
CA LEU A 9 -3.61 -17.58 -11.87
C LEU A 9 -4.19 -18.70 -10.99
N ARG A 10 -5.51 -18.90 -11.00
CA ARG A 10 -6.18 -20.02 -10.31
C ARG A 10 -5.76 -21.38 -10.85
N LYS A 11 -5.48 -21.49 -12.16
CA LYS A 11 -4.95 -22.72 -12.77
C LYS A 11 -3.52 -23.00 -12.31
N LEU A 12 -2.68 -21.96 -12.24
CA LEU A 12 -1.31 -22.07 -11.73
C LEU A 12 -1.29 -22.47 -10.26
N ALA A 13 -2.11 -21.84 -9.41
CA ALA A 13 -2.23 -22.15 -7.99
C ALA A 13 -2.65 -23.61 -7.71
N ARG A 14 -3.43 -24.22 -8.61
CA ARG A 14 -3.82 -25.64 -8.52
C ARG A 14 -2.80 -26.60 -9.12
N GLY A 15 -1.90 -26.11 -9.97
CA GLY A 15 -0.94 -26.90 -10.73
C GLY A 15 0.50 -26.51 -10.44
N LYS A 16 1.18 -25.92 -11.43
CA LYS A 16 2.63 -25.68 -11.40
C LYS A 16 3.11 -24.81 -10.22
N MET A 17 2.24 -23.96 -9.66
CA MET A 17 2.56 -23.08 -8.53
C MET A 17 1.83 -23.49 -7.23
N LYS A 18 1.46 -24.76 -7.10
CA LYS A 18 0.75 -25.26 -5.91
C LYS A 18 1.56 -25.09 -4.63
N GLN A 19 2.88 -25.22 -4.70
CA GLN A 19 3.75 -25.05 -3.53
C GLN A 19 3.73 -23.59 -3.04
N GLU A 20 3.81 -22.63 -3.93
CA GLU A 20 3.73 -21.19 -3.64
C GLU A 20 2.35 -20.83 -3.08
N TYR A 21 1.29 -21.36 -3.69
CA TYR A 21 -0.06 -21.18 -3.19
C TYR A 21 -0.23 -21.77 -1.77
N ASN A 22 0.31 -22.96 -1.50
CA ASN A 22 0.28 -23.55 -0.16
C ASN A 22 1.02 -22.70 0.89
N LYS A 23 2.12 -22.02 0.50
CA LYS A 23 2.81 -21.05 1.38
C LYS A 23 1.91 -19.87 1.71
N LEU A 24 1.16 -19.35 0.73
CA LEU A 24 0.16 -18.29 0.94
C LEU A 24 -0.94 -18.76 1.89
N VAL A 25 -1.50 -19.96 1.69
CA VAL A 25 -2.53 -20.55 2.57
C VAL A 25 -2.00 -20.67 4.00
N LYS A 26 -0.78 -21.17 4.19
CA LYS A 26 -0.15 -21.28 5.52
C LYS A 26 0.00 -19.90 6.18
N GLU A 27 0.38 -18.89 5.42
CA GLU A 27 0.45 -17.52 5.91
C GLU A 27 -0.92 -16.96 6.29
N CYS A 28 -1.96 -17.22 5.48
CA CYS A 28 -3.33 -16.82 5.79
C CYS A 28 -3.84 -17.48 7.08
N GLU A 29 -3.61 -18.77 7.29
CA GLU A 29 -4.00 -19.43 8.54
C GLU A 29 -3.25 -18.85 9.75
N ARG A 30 -1.96 -18.51 9.60
CA ARG A 30 -1.20 -17.80 10.65
C ARG A 30 -1.78 -16.42 10.96
N LEU A 31 -2.15 -15.67 9.91
CA LEU A 31 -2.77 -14.35 10.05
C LEU A 31 -4.15 -14.46 10.70
N LEU A 32 -4.96 -15.47 10.41
CA LEU A 32 -6.24 -15.66 11.09
C LEU A 32 -6.06 -16.05 12.56
N ALA A 33 -5.14 -16.98 12.85
CA ALA A 33 -4.86 -17.41 14.22
C ALA A 33 -4.31 -16.27 15.10
N ARG A 34 -3.57 -15.33 14.50
CA ARG A 34 -3.03 -14.15 15.19
C ARG A 34 -3.20 -12.91 14.33
N SER A 35 -4.46 -12.46 14.23
CA SER A 35 -4.83 -11.30 13.43
C SER A 35 -3.99 -10.08 13.78
N PRO A 36 -3.46 -9.34 12.77
CA PRO A 36 -2.80 -8.07 13.02
C PRO A 36 -3.69 -7.12 13.82
N SER A 37 -3.09 -6.46 14.80
CA SER A 37 -3.77 -5.35 15.47
C SER A 37 -4.05 -4.25 14.45
N THR A 38 -5.21 -3.63 14.60
CA THR A 38 -5.71 -2.55 13.72
C THR A 38 -5.92 -1.25 14.49
N LYS A 39 -5.37 -1.16 15.70
CA LYS A 39 -5.31 0.08 16.46
C LYS A 39 -4.38 1.04 15.75
N GLU A 40 -4.76 2.32 15.65
CA GLU A 40 -3.88 3.30 15.04
C GLU A 40 -2.52 3.37 15.78
N PRO A 41 -1.38 3.35 15.07
CA PRO A 41 -0.07 3.50 15.68
C PRO A 41 0.07 4.85 16.40
N SER A 42 0.89 4.91 17.46
CA SER A 42 1.08 6.14 18.21
C SER A 42 1.88 7.19 17.42
N LYS A 43 1.54 8.47 17.64
CA LYS A 43 2.40 9.60 17.28
C LYS A 43 3.61 9.63 18.21
N TYR A 44 4.67 10.29 17.78
CA TYR A 44 5.82 10.55 18.63
C TYR A 44 5.41 11.36 19.88
N PRO A 45 5.94 11.02 21.06
CA PRO A 45 5.86 11.85 22.26
C PRO A 45 6.42 13.27 22.02
N LYS A 46 5.93 14.25 22.79
CA LYS A 46 6.36 15.67 22.63
C LYS A 46 7.85 15.89 22.93
N ASP A 47 8.43 15.07 23.79
CA ASP A 47 9.82 15.10 24.23
C ASP A 47 10.76 14.30 23.32
N ILE A 48 10.27 13.77 22.18
CA ILE A 48 11.11 12.93 21.32
C ILE A 48 12.27 13.74 20.71
N VAL A 49 13.46 13.17 20.74
CA VAL A 49 14.63 13.72 20.04
C VAL A 49 14.80 12.99 18.70
N ARG A 50 14.74 13.71 17.58
CA ARG A 50 14.92 13.12 16.24
C ARG A 50 16.29 12.45 16.12
N GLY A 51 16.32 11.23 15.60
CA GLY A 51 17.55 10.45 15.46
C GLY A 51 18.01 9.71 16.73
N SER A 52 17.30 9.85 17.85
CA SER A 52 17.49 9.00 19.03
C SER A 52 17.05 7.55 18.75
N GLU A 53 17.47 6.62 19.61
CA GLU A 53 17.02 5.22 19.56
C GLU A 53 15.50 5.10 19.71
N ARG A 54 14.92 5.75 20.73
CA ARG A 54 13.46 5.84 20.93
C ARG A 54 12.72 6.39 19.70
N TRP A 55 13.31 7.35 19.00
CA TRP A 55 12.73 7.87 17.76
C TRP A 55 12.75 6.81 16.65
N ARG A 56 13.88 6.10 16.47
CA ARG A 56 14.01 5.03 15.47
C ARG A 56 13.07 3.87 15.75
N GLU A 57 12.90 3.49 17.02
CA GLU A 57 11.95 2.46 17.45
C GLU A 57 10.52 2.80 17.03
N ILE A 58 10.06 4.03 17.26
CA ILE A 58 8.72 4.46 16.85
C ILE A 58 8.63 4.60 15.32
N TRP A 59 9.65 5.19 14.69
CA TRP A 59 9.69 5.41 13.25
C TRP A 59 9.61 4.09 12.47
N TRP A 60 10.50 3.14 12.78
CA TRP A 60 10.54 1.82 12.15
C TRP A 60 9.46 0.87 12.68
N GLY A 61 9.09 1.01 13.96
CA GLY A 61 7.99 0.27 14.59
C GLY A 61 6.66 0.57 13.89
N ASN A 62 6.35 1.84 13.64
CA ASN A 62 5.14 2.22 12.90
C ASN A 62 5.16 1.67 11.46
N ARG A 63 6.31 1.64 10.80
CA ARG A 63 6.47 1.00 9.48
C ARG A 63 6.14 -0.49 9.54
N THR A 64 6.81 -1.24 10.42
CA THR A 64 6.62 -2.69 10.51
C THR A 64 5.21 -3.06 10.96
N TYR A 65 4.60 -2.29 11.86
CA TYR A 65 3.21 -2.42 12.27
C TYR A 65 2.25 -2.24 11.09
N THR A 66 2.42 -1.15 10.34
CA THR A 66 1.60 -0.83 9.15
C THR A 66 1.71 -1.93 8.09
N ILE A 67 2.93 -2.39 7.79
CA ILE A 67 3.17 -3.49 6.86
C ILE A 67 2.46 -4.75 7.34
N ARG A 68 2.59 -5.11 8.63
CA ARG A 68 1.96 -6.32 9.17
C ARG A 68 0.44 -6.30 9.01
N ALA A 69 -0.20 -5.15 9.26
CA ALA A 69 -1.64 -5.00 9.09
C ALA A 69 -2.04 -5.08 7.61
N LEU A 70 -1.54 -4.17 6.78
CA LEU A 70 -2.06 -3.99 5.41
C LEU A 70 -1.47 -4.99 4.40
N ASN A 71 -0.21 -5.42 4.54
CA ASN A 71 0.29 -6.52 3.72
C ASN A 71 -0.34 -7.86 4.12
N GLY A 72 -0.64 -8.04 5.42
CA GLY A 72 -1.41 -9.18 5.90
C GLY A 72 -2.79 -9.24 5.25
N ALA A 73 -3.50 -8.10 5.23
CA ALA A 73 -4.78 -7.99 4.54
C ALA A 73 -4.67 -8.23 3.02
N ALA A 74 -3.66 -7.66 2.36
CA ALA A 74 -3.42 -7.90 0.93
C ALA A 74 -3.15 -9.39 0.63
N THR A 75 -2.39 -10.06 1.50
CA THR A 75 -2.08 -11.50 1.38
C THR A 75 -3.35 -12.35 1.55
N LEU A 76 -4.17 -12.06 2.56
CA LEU A 76 -5.46 -12.71 2.78
C LEU A 76 -6.40 -12.54 1.57
N ALA A 77 -6.55 -11.31 1.10
CA ALA A 77 -7.41 -10.98 -0.04
C ALA A 77 -6.93 -11.65 -1.34
N PHE A 78 -5.63 -11.58 -1.64
CA PHE A 78 -5.06 -12.18 -2.84
C PHE A 78 -5.22 -13.70 -2.83
N THR A 79 -4.96 -14.35 -1.69
CA THR A 79 -5.10 -15.81 -1.56
C THR A 79 -6.55 -16.25 -1.77
N ARG A 80 -7.53 -15.49 -1.24
CA ARG A 80 -8.95 -15.72 -1.53
C ARG A 80 -9.24 -15.67 -3.03
N LEU A 81 -8.73 -14.66 -3.75
CA LEU A 81 -8.93 -14.55 -5.20
C LEU A 81 -8.38 -15.74 -5.99
N LEU A 82 -7.30 -16.38 -5.51
CA LEU A 82 -6.70 -17.56 -6.13
C LEU A 82 -7.46 -18.88 -5.89
N GLY A 83 -8.57 -18.84 -5.13
CA GLY A 83 -9.34 -20.03 -4.75
C GLY A 83 -9.20 -20.40 -3.27
N GLY A 84 -8.71 -19.48 -2.44
CA GLY A 84 -8.67 -19.62 -0.99
C GLY A 84 -10.05 -19.53 -0.35
N GLN A 85 -10.10 -19.75 0.97
CA GLN A 85 -11.34 -19.75 1.74
C GLN A 85 -11.94 -18.33 1.84
N GLU A 86 -13.27 -18.24 1.86
CA GLU A 86 -13.99 -16.95 1.93
C GLU A 86 -13.64 -16.15 3.19
N LYS A 87 -13.40 -16.83 4.31
CA LYS A 87 -12.98 -16.22 5.59
C LYS A 87 -11.71 -15.34 5.45
N TYR A 88 -10.82 -15.63 4.50
CA TYR A 88 -9.65 -14.79 4.24
C TYR A 88 -10.06 -13.42 3.68
N GLY A 89 -11.00 -13.39 2.74
CA GLY A 89 -11.52 -12.15 2.16
C GLY A 89 -12.24 -11.30 3.21
N LEU A 90 -13.04 -11.92 4.06
CA LEU A 90 -13.76 -11.23 5.14
C LEU A 90 -12.81 -10.59 6.16
N GLU A 91 -11.76 -11.30 6.58
CA GLU A 91 -10.78 -10.73 7.50
C GLU A 91 -9.94 -9.62 6.84
N ALA A 92 -9.56 -9.79 5.56
CA ALA A 92 -8.88 -8.74 4.82
C ALA A 92 -9.73 -7.46 4.71
N LYS A 93 -11.03 -7.61 4.43
CA LYS A 93 -12.00 -6.51 4.41
C LYS A 93 -12.10 -5.84 5.77
N ARG A 94 -12.20 -6.61 6.86
CA ARG A 94 -12.23 -6.07 8.23
C ARG A 94 -10.98 -5.22 8.51
N ILE A 95 -9.79 -5.76 8.22
CA ILE A 95 -8.52 -5.04 8.45
C ILE A 95 -8.46 -3.75 7.61
N LEU A 96 -8.83 -3.82 6.33
CA LEU A 96 -8.87 -2.66 5.44
C LEU A 96 -9.72 -1.52 6.03
N LEU A 97 -10.95 -1.85 6.44
CA LEU A 97 -11.91 -0.86 6.96
C LEU A 97 -11.51 -0.31 8.33
N GLU A 98 -10.90 -1.11 9.20
CA GLU A 98 -10.34 -0.59 10.46
C GLU A 98 -9.13 0.33 10.20
N CYS A 99 -8.24 -0.03 9.28
CA CYS A 99 -7.12 0.83 8.89
C CYS A 99 -7.58 2.12 8.20
N ALA A 100 -8.72 2.10 7.49
CA ALA A 100 -9.30 3.29 6.85
C ALA A 100 -9.73 4.36 7.87
N LYS A 101 -9.94 3.99 9.14
CA LYS A 101 -10.28 4.91 10.23
C LYS A 101 -9.07 5.66 10.80
N TRP A 102 -7.85 5.23 10.50
CA TRP A 102 -6.64 5.89 10.99
C TRP A 102 -6.53 7.29 10.43
N ASP A 103 -6.09 8.26 11.24
CA ASP A 103 -5.86 9.64 10.79
C ASP A 103 -4.94 9.67 9.56
N PRO A 104 -5.41 10.12 8.37
CA PRO A 104 -4.59 10.12 7.15
C PRO A 104 -3.38 11.05 7.23
N LYS A 105 -3.39 12.02 8.17
CA LYS A 105 -2.26 12.90 8.49
C LYS A 105 -1.63 12.54 9.85
N GLY A 106 -1.93 11.33 10.33
CA GLY A 106 -1.54 10.80 11.62
C GLY A 106 -0.14 10.23 11.65
N SER A 107 0.09 9.28 12.55
CA SER A 107 1.38 8.59 12.74
C SER A 107 1.88 7.81 11.51
N THR A 108 0.95 7.51 10.60
CA THR A 108 1.16 6.82 9.32
C THR A 108 0.92 7.72 8.11
N GLY A 109 0.87 9.05 8.31
CA GLY A 109 0.82 10.01 7.22
C GLY A 109 2.16 10.10 6.51
N TYR A 110 2.16 10.30 5.19
CA TYR A 110 3.38 10.33 4.38
C TYR A 110 4.30 11.48 4.79
N ARG A 111 3.75 12.65 5.15
CA ARG A 111 4.56 13.78 5.63
C ARG A 111 5.06 13.62 7.07
N TYR A 112 4.40 12.79 7.87
CA TYR A 112 4.76 12.56 9.27
C TYR A 112 5.85 11.49 9.42
N ASN A 113 5.62 10.34 8.79
CA ASN A 113 6.54 9.21 8.74
C ASN A 113 6.33 8.50 7.40
N ASP A 114 7.11 8.89 6.39
CA ASP A 114 7.00 8.36 5.03
C ASP A 114 7.31 6.86 4.95
N GLU A 115 8.20 6.34 5.80
CA GLU A 115 8.46 4.91 5.94
C GLU A 115 7.24 4.10 6.38
N ALA A 116 6.31 4.70 7.13
CA ALA A 116 5.01 4.09 7.44
C ALA A 116 3.93 4.45 6.40
N GLY A 117 3.93 5.69 5.91
CA GLY A 117 2.93 6.18 4.96
C GLY A 117 3.01 5.53 3.59
N MET A 118 4.20 5.27 3.06
CA MET A 118 4.37 4.54 1.80
C MET A 118 3.71 3.14 1.86
N PRO A 119 4.10 2.23 2.78
CA PRO A 119 3.45 0.92 2.90
C PRO A 119 1.99 0.99 3.27
N TYR A 120 1.55 1.99 4.02
CA TYR A 120 0.12 2.20 4.19
C TYR A 120 -0.54 2.33 2.81
N ASN A 121 -0.10 3.29 2.01
CA ASN A 121 -0.83 3.69 0.82
C ASN A 121 -0.85 2.58 -0.25
N TYR A 122 0.29 1.93 -0.54
CA TYR A 122 0.32 0.90 -1.58
C TYR A 122 -0.29 -0.45 -1.13
N TYR A 123 -0.14 -0.88 0.14
CA TYR A 123 -0.81 -2.10 0.59
C TYR A 123 -2.31 -1.91 0.84
N PHE A 124 -2.74 -0.71 1.25
CA PHE A 124 -4.16 -0.36 1.28
C PHE A 124 -4.77 -0.46 -0.11
N SER A 125 -4.12 0.13 -1.12
CA SER A 125 -4.59 0.08 -2.52
C SER A 125 -4.67 -1.34 -3.07
N ARG A 126 -3.66 -2.18 -2.80
CA ARG A 126 -3.69 -3.62 -3.16
C ARG A 126 -4.84 -4.35 -2.48
N THR A 127 -4.99 -4.18 -1.17
CA THR A 127 -6.05 -4.82 -0.40
C THR A 127 -7.43 -4.39 -0.93
N TYR A 128 -7.66 -3.08 -1.08
CA TYR A 128 -8.88 -2.50 -1.66
C TYR A 128 -9.23 -3.12 -3.01
N THR A 129 -8.25 -3.20 -3.90
CA THR A 129 -8.42 -3.81 -5.22
C THR A 129 -8.85 -5.28 -5.11
N PHE A 130 -8.21 -6.05 -4.22
CA PHE A 130 -8.46 -7.48 -4.10
C PHE A 130 -9.76 -7.85 -3.37
N VAL A 131 -10.24 -6.99 -2.47
CA VAL A 131 -11.54 -7.19 -1.79
C VAL A 131 -12.68 -6.42 -2.43
N ASN A 132 -12.47 -5.78 -3.59
CA ASN A 132 -13.43 -4.82 -4.16
C ASN A 132 -14.85 -5.39 -4.34
N GLU A 133 -14.98 -6.67 -4.71
CA GLU A 133 -16.27 -7.38 -4.84
C GLU A 133 -16.99 -7.62 -3.51
N LEU A 134 -16.27 -7.56 -2.39
CA LEU A 134 -16.82 -7.74 -1.04
C LEU A 134 -17.25 -6.43 -0.39
N LEU A 135 -16.87 -5.29 -0.96
CA LEU A 135 -17.17 -3.96 -0.41
C LEU A 135 -18.52 -3.47 -0.94
N SER A 136 -19.37 -3.01 -0.02
CA SER A 136 -20.55 -2.22 -0.35
C SER A 136 -20.16 -0.84 -0.90
N GLY A 137 -21.12 -0.14 -1.52
CA GLY A 137 -20.88 1.23 -2.00
C GLY A 137 -20.43 2.20 -0.90
N GLN A 138 -20.97 2.06 0.33
CA GLN A 138 -20.55 2.89 1.46
C GLN A 138 -19.13 2.58 1.91
N GLU A 139 -18.75 1.30 1.97
CA GLU A 139 -17.39 0.89 2.34
C GLU A 139 -16.36 1.32 1.29
N LYS A 140 -16.73 1.29 -0.01
CA LYS A 140 -15.90 1.85 -1.07
C LYS A 140 -15.71 3.36 -0.92
N ARG A 141 -16.77 4.10 -0.57
CA ARG A 141 -16.66 5.55 -0.29
C ARG A 141 -15.67 5.85 0.83
N ILE A 142 -15.76 5.14 1.96
CA ILE A 142 -14.81 5.30 3.08
C ILE A 142 -13.35 5.12 2.61
N CYS A 143 -13.09 4.08 1.81
CA CYS A 143 -11.75 3.82 1.28
C CYS A 143 -11.27 4.92 0.32
N ARG A 144 -12.16 5.44 -0.53
CA ARG A 144 -11.86 6.51 -1.48
C ARG A 144 -11.56 7.83 -0.78
N GLU A 145 -12.33 8.17 0.26
CA GLU A 145 -12.14 9.39 1.05
C GLU A 145 -10.76 9.44 1.72
N VAL A 146 -10.36 8.35 2.40
CA VAL A 146 -9.05 8.30 3.06
C VAL A 146 -7.90 8.32 2.05
N MET A 147 -8.07 7.64 0.90
CA MET A 147 -7.04 7.58 -0.13
C MET A 147 -6.93 8.86 -0.96
N LYS A 148 -8.01 9.65 -1.07
CA LYS A 148 -7.94 11.02 -1.61
C LYS A 148 -6.97 11.87 -0.81
N VAL A 149 -7.12 11.92 0.51
CA VAL A 149 -6.25 12.72 1.39
C VAL A 149 -4.79 12.27 1.30
N ARG A 150 -4.55 10.96 1.32
CA ARG A 150 -3.20 10.37 1.31
C ARG A 150 -2.52 10.52 -0.05
N GLY A 151 -3.25 10.29 -1.14
CA GLY A 151 -2.76 10.49 -2.51
C GLY A 151 -2.44 11.95 -2.80
N ASP A 152 -3.32 12.88 -2.43
CA ASP A 152 -3.08 14.32 -2.59
C ASP A 152 -1.90 14.82 -1.75
N GLU A 153 -1.68 14.25 -0.56
CA GLU A 153 -0.51 14.58 0.26
C GLU A 153 0.80 14.16 -0.44
N MET A 154 0.86 12.95 -0.99
CA MET A 154 2.00 12.49 -1.76
C MET A 154 2.20 13.33 -3.02
N TYR A 155 1.13 13.55 -3.80
CA TYR A 155 1.17 14.28 -5.05
C TYR A 155 1.69 15.72 -4.85
N ARG A 156 1.13 16.47 -3.89
CA ARG A 156 1.58 17.84 -3.60
C ARG A 156 3.03 17.91 -3.13
N TYR A 157 3.56 16.84 -2.51
CA TYR A 157 4.96 16.81 -2.09
C TYR A 157 5.91 16.49 -3.25
N LEU A 158 5.50 15.58 -4.14
CA LEU A 158 6.33 15.04 -5.21
C LEU A 158 6.24 15.87 -6.49
N CYS A 159 5.05 16.26 -6.92
CA CYS A 159 4.80 17.01 -8.15
C CYS A 159 4.82 18.54 -7.88
N PRO A 160 5.46 19.35 -8.74
CA PRO A 160 6.31 18.98 -9.87
C PRO A 160 7.76 18.75 -9.47
N ARG A 161 8.13 18.91 -8.19
CA ARG A 161 9.52 18.95 -7.71
C ARG A 161 10.37 17.78 -8.18
N HIS A 162 9.84 16.56 -8.14
CA HIS A 162 10.60 15.36 -8.46
C HIS A 162 10.96 15.27 -9.95
N LEU A 163 10.18 15.87 -10.85
CA LEU A 163 10.52 15.96 -12.27
C LEU A 163 11.78 16.80 -12.50
N TRP A 164 12.00 17.83 -11.68
CA TRP A 164 13.09 18.79 -11.84
C TRP A 164 14.30 18.52 -10.93
N ARG A 165 14.07 17.88 -9.77
CA ARG A 165 15.09 17.60 -8.75
C ARG A 165 14.95 16.18 -8.25
N PRO A 166 15.34 15.18 -9.06
CA PRO A 166 15.00 13.80 -8.76
C PRO A 166 15.94 13.11 -7.77
N TYR A 167 16.93 13.77 -7.20
CA TYR A 167 17.95 13.12 -6.34
C TYR A 167 17.53 12.86 -4.88
N GLY A 168 16.24 12.78 -4.58
CA GLY A 168 15.74 12.40 -3.25
C GLY A 168 15.49 10.90 -3.14
N SER A 169 16.23 10.16 -2.32
CA SER A 169 16.10 8.68 -2.24
C SER A 169 14.68 8.21 -1.87
N HIS A 170 14.02 8.90 -0.92
CA HIS A 170 12.63 8.56 -0.55
C HIS A 170 11.64 8.98 -1.64
N ALA A 171 11.85 10.13 -2.29
CA ALA A 171 11.01 10.58 -3.40
C ALA A 171 11.07 9.60 -4.58
N ASN A 172 12.27 9.08 -4.90
CA ASN A 172 12.48 8.05 -5.92
C ASN A 172 11.76 6.74 -5.66
N ARG A 173 11.42 6.41 -4.41
CA ARG A 173 10.55 5.26 -4.11
C ARG A 173 9.08 5.66 -4.17
N ALA A 174 8.76 6.82 -3.60
CA ALA A 174 7.40 7.26 -3.35
C ALA A 174 6.60 7.52 -4.63
N TRP A 175 7.20 8.03 -5.70
CA TRP A 175 6.46 8.30 -6.94
C TRP A 175 5.92 7.02 -7.60
N HIS A 176 6.67 5.90 -7.54
CA HIS A 176 6.19 4.61 -8.04
C HIS A 176 4.94 4.15 -7.27
N PHE A 177 4.96 4.32 -5.94
CA PHE A 177 3.81 4.01 -5.10
C PHE A 177 2.62 4.93 -5.37
N LEU A 178 2.87 6.22 -5.64
CA LEU A 178 1.82 7.14 -6.08
C LEU A 178 1.17 6.70 -7.40
N GLY A 179 1.97 6.23 -8.36
CA GLY A 179 1.46 5.63 -9.58
C GLY A 179 0.59 4.38 -9.33
N GLU A 180 1.03 3.50 -8.43
CA GLU A 180 0.25 2.31 -8.05
C GLU A 180 -1.10 2.68 -7.40
N ILE A 181 -1.11 3.66 -6.50
CA ILE A 181 -2.34 4.19 -5.87
C ILE A 181 -3.25 4.80 -6.94
N GLY A 182 -2.68 5.61 -7.85
CA GLY A 182 -3.42 6.23 -8.94
C GLY A 182 -4.12 5.20 -9.82
N VAL A 183 -3.46 4.10 -10.18
CA VAL A 183 -4.07 3.01 -10.95
C VAL A 183 -5.21 2.34 -10.18
N ALA A 184 -5.04 2.10 -8.87
CA ALA A 184 -6.06 1.44 -8.06
C ALA A 184 -7.35 2.27 -7.89
N PHE A 185 -7.26 3.60 -7.99
CA PHE A 185 -8.37 4.53 -7.79
C PHE A 185 -8.73 5.34 -9.04
N LEU A 186 -8.20 4.96 -10.21
CA LEU A 186 -8.45 5.64 -11.48
C LEU A 186 -9.96 5.65 -11.80
N GLY A 187 -10.52 6.83 -12.05
CA GLY A 187 -11.96 7.02 -12.26
C GLY A 187 -12.84 6.87 -11.00
N GLU A 188 -12.25 6.58 -9.84
CA GLU A 188 -12.97 6.43 -8.57
C GLU A 188 -12.67 7.55 -7.56
N VAL A 189 -11.50 8.19 -7.68
CA VAL A 189 -11.05 9.29 -6.82
C VAL A 189 -10.62 10.47 -7.70
N GLU A 190 -11.17 11.64 -7.41
CA GLU A 190 -10.79 12.89 -8.07
C GLU A 190 -9.27 13.14 -7.94
N GLY A 191 -8.60 13.48 -9.04
CA GLY A 191 -7.16 13.72 -9.09
C GLY A 191 -6.29 12.46 -9.23
N ALA A 192 -6.86 11.25 -9.19
CA ALA A 192 -6.08 10.03 -9.44
C ALA A 192 -5.46 9.99 -10.85
N GLU A 193 -6.10 10.60 -11.84
CA GLU A 193 -5.57 10.77 -13.19
C GLU A 193 -4.26 11.58 -13.19
N ASP A 194 -4.20 12.67 -12.43
CA ASP A 194 -2.99 13.48 -12.29
C ASP A 194 -1.85 12.70 -11.60
N TRP A 195 -2.20 11.86 -10.62
CA TRP A 195 -1.22 11.00 -9.93
C TRP A 195 -0.59 10.00 -10.91
N VAL A 196 -1.41 9.36 -11.74
CA VAL A 196 -0.94 8.43 -12.79
C VAL A 196 -0.14 9.18 -13.85
N TRP A 197 -0.64 10.32 -14.33
CA TRP A 197 0.06 11.16 -15.30
C TRP A 197 1.45 11.55 -14.80
N PHE A 198 1.56 12.01 -13.57
CA PHE A 198 2.84 12.39 -12.97
C PHE A 198 3.78 11.20 -12.84
N ALA A 199 3.30 10.06 -12.33
CA ALA A 199 4.13 8.86 -12.19
C ALA A 199 4.65 8.37 -13.55
N MET A 200 3.82 8.39 -14.59
CA MET A 200 4.23 8.01 -15.95
C MET A 200 5.24 9.00 -16.55
N ASN A 201 5.10 10.30 -16.27
CA ASN A 201 6.07 11.29 -16.72
C ASN A 201 7.42 11.16 -16.02
N VAL A 202 7.42 10.88 -14.70
CA VAL A 202 8.67 10.56 -13.99
C VAL A 202 9.31 9.30 -14.57
N PHE A 203 8.54 8.23 -14.80
CA PHE A 203 9.06 6.98 -15.37
C PHE A 203 9.72 7.19 -16.73
N TYR A 204 9.08 7.96 -17.61
CA TYR A 204 9.53 8.12 -18.99
C TYR A 204 10.65 9.14 -19.17
N ASN A 205 10.63 10.24 -18.41
CA ASN A 205 11.53 11.38 -18.65
C ASN A 205 12.64 11.52 -17.61
N THR A 206 12.51 10.87 -16.46
CA THR A 206 13.39 11.12 -15.31
C THR A 206 14.04 9.85 -14.82
N TYR A 207 13.26 8.77 -14.62
CA TYR A 207 13.77 7.51 -14.11
C TYR A 207 14.47 6.68 -15.20
N PRO A 208 15.53 5.93 -14.87
CA PRO A 208 16.28 5.91 -13.60
C PRO A 208 17.23 7.10 -13.44
N VAL A 209 17.45 7.56 -12.19
CA VAL A 209 18.31 8.74 -11.88
C VAL A 209 19.60 8.43 -11.12
N TRP A 210 19.79 7.16 -10.78
CA TRP A 210 20.96 6.69 -10.05
C TRP A 210 21.72 5.63 -10.84
N CYS A 211 21.35 5.40 -12.10
CA CYS A 211 22.14 4.55 -12.98
C CYS A 211 22.58 5.33 -14.22
N ASP A 212 23.61 4.81 -14.83
CA ASP A 212 24.08 5.17 -16.15
C ASP A 212 23.64 4.10 -17.18
N ASP A 213 24.09 4.26 -18.42
CA ASP A 213 23.76 3.37 -19.54
C ASP A 213 24.34 1.95 -19.34
N ASP A 214 25.36 1.81 -18.50
CA ASP A 214 25.96 0.51 -18.14
C ASP A 214 25.16 -0.22 -17.04
N GLY A 215 24.23 0.48 -16.38
CA GLY A 215 23.32 -0.07 -15.37
C GLY A 215 23.89 -0.09 -13.94
N GLY A 216 24.92 0.70 -13.64
CA GLY A 216 25.48 0.83 -12.28
C GLY A 216 24.54 1.55 -11.30
N TRP A 217 24.78 1.44 -9.99
CA TRP A 217 24.07 2.21 -8.96
C TRP A 217 25.01 2.63 -7.83
#